data_AF-A0A258YL96-F1
#
_entry.id   AF-A0A258YL96-F1
#
_cell.length_a   1.000
_cell.length_b   1.000
_cell.length_c   1.000
_cell.angle_alpha   90.00
_cell.angle_beta   90.00
_cell.angle_gamma   90.00
#
_symmetry.space_group_name_H-M   'P 1'
#
loop_
_entity.id
_entity.type
_entity.pdbx_description
1 polymer ?
#
loop_
_entity_poly.entity_id
_entity_poly.type
_entity_poly.pdbx_seq_one_letter_code
_entity_poly.pdbx_strand_id
1 'polypeptide(L)'
;MFKINDRVTLINRDDIHGIINTVKQSGIITYYGIMLDTGDLVTEMEGNIRYKVENPSPIDLFRQLNYETKEEYIVRTVINKMFGNNNDIIATLKSSKTTFLPYQFKPLNKFLKSENRRLLIADEVGLG
;
A
#
# COMPACT_ATOMS: atom_id res chain seq x y z
N MET A 1 6.31 16.89 14.71
CA MET A 1 7.38 17.92 14.69
C MET A 1 8.57 17.42 13.89
N PHE A 2 8.81 18.10 12.77
CA PHE A 2 9.99 17.93 11.93
C PHE A 2 11.16 18.78 12.44
N LYS A 3 12.39 18.37 12.15
CA LYS A 3 13.63 19.07 12.51
C LYS A 3 14.26 19.75 11.30
N ILE A 4 15.14 20.72 11.58
CA ILE A 4 16.01 21.32 10.57
C ILE A 4 16.87 20.21 9.97
N ASN A 5 17.04 20.22 8.65
CA ASN A 5 17.65 19.18 7.79
C ASN A 5 16.81 17.92 7.52
N ASP A 6 15.56 17.81 8.00
CA ASP A 6 14.70 16.70 7.60
C ASP A 6 14.22 16.87 6.15
N ARG A 7 14.21 15.77 5.39
CA ARG A 7 13.71 15.72 4.01
C ARG A 7 12.20 15.48 3.99
N VAL A 8 11.48 16.40 3.39
CA VAL A 8 10.01 16.41 3.37
C VAL A 8 9.47 16.57 1.96
N THR A 9 8.21 16.15 1.79
CA THR A 9 7.44 16.29 0.56
C THR A 9 6.14 17.00 0.88
N LEU A 10 5.66 17.83 -0.05
CA LEU A 10 4.40 18.56 0.08
C LEU A 10 3.23 17.63 -0.19
N ILE A 11 2.22 17.62 0.68
CA ILE A 11 1.03 16.76 0.50
C ILE A 11 0.23 17.14 -0.76
N ASN A 12 0.22 18.42 -1.12
CA ASN A 12 -0.47 18.89 -2.33
C ASN A 12 0.29 18.55 -3.62
N ARG A 13 1.59 18.26 -3.54
CA ARG A 13 2.47 18.01 -4.69
C ARG A 13 3.53 16.98 -4.31
N ASP A 14 3.20 15.71 -4.49
CA ASP A 14 4.07 14.58 -4.15
C ASP A 14 5.41 14.57 -4.93
N ASP A 15 5.47 15.26 -6.07
CA ASP A 15 6.70 15.38 -6.88
C ASP A 15 7.70 16.42 -6.35
N ILE A 16 7.28 17.29 -5.43
CA ILE A 16 8.11 18.37 -4.91
C ILE A 16 8.71 17.97 -3.57
N HIS A 17 10.03 17.81 -3.57
CA HIS A 17 10.81 17.49 -2.38
C HIS A 17 11.68 18.67 -1.96
N GLY A 18 11.98 18.73 -0.67
CA GLY A 18 12.91 19.70 -0.13
C GLY A 18 13.37 19.35 1.27
N ILE A 19 14.18 20.24 1.82
CA ILE A 19 14.79 20.12 3.15
C ILE A 19 14.26 21.26 4.03
N ILE A 20 13.95 20.95 5.29
CA ILE A 20 13.56 21.99 6.25
C ILE A 20 14.77 22.83 6.60
N ASN A 21 14.70 24.12 6.25
CA ASN A 21 15.72 25.11 6.54
C ASN A 21 15.38 25.90 7.81
N THR A 22 14.12 26.30 7.97
CA THR A 22 13.70 27.13 9.12
C THR A 22 12.40 26.63 9.74
N VAL A 23 12.27 26.83 11.05
CA VAL A 23 11.04 26.54 11.80
C VAL A 23 10.62 27.82 12.50
N LYS A 24 9.40 28.29 12.25
CA LYS A 24 8.82 29.47 12.89
C LYS A 24 7.51 29.08 13.55
N GLN A 25 7.41 29.31 14.85
CA GLN A 25 6.16 29.08 15.59
C GLN A 25 5.42 30.41 15.72
N SER A 26 4.16 30.44 15.30
CA SER A 26 3.26 31.57 15.49
C SER A 26 2.05 31.10 16.28
N GLY A 27 2.11 31.25 17.61
CA GLY A 27 1.10 30.74 18.52
C GLY A 27 1.08 29.20 18.56
N ILE A 28 -0.05 28.61 18.17
CA ILE A 28 -0.25 27.14 18.14
C ILE A 28 0.25 26.52 16.83
N ILE A 29 0.38 27.32 15.77
CA ILE A 29 0.73 26.82 14.44
C ILE A 29 2.24 26.93 14.22
N THR A 30 2.84 25.83 13.78
CA THR A 30 4.24 25.76 13.37
C THR A 30 4.34 25.82 11.85
N TYR A 31 5.10 26.80 11.36
CA TYR A 31 5.45 26.98 9.96
C TYR A 31 6.87 26.47 9.71
N TYR A 32 7.02 25.76 8.60
CA TYR A 32 8.28 25.20 8.13
C TYR A 32 8.68 25.89 6.83
N GLY A 33 9.85 26.53 6.83
CA GLY A 33 10.49 27.03 5.62
C GLY A 33 11.28 25.88 4.98
N ILE A 34 10.80 25.39 3.85
CA ILE A 34 11.35 24.29 3.08
C ILE A 34 12.15 24.86 1.92
N MET A 35 13.40 24.47 1.82
CA MET A 35 14.23 24.69 0.65
C MET A 35 13.98 23.53 -0.33
N LEU A 36 13.30 23.82 -1.42
CA LEU A 36 13.00 22.83 -2.46
C LEU A 36 14.28 22.42 -3.20
N ASP A 37 14.28 21.21 -3.77
CA ASP A 37 15.37 20.72 -4.62
C ASP A 37 15.57 21.61 -5.87
N THR A 38 14.57 22.43 -6.24
CA THR A 38 14.65 23.46 -7.30
C THR A 38 15.41 24.73 -6.89
N GLY A 39 15.68 24.89 -5.59
CA GLY A 39 16.32 26.09 -5.02
C GLY A 39 15.32 27.13 -4.46
N ASP A 40 14.01 26.93 -4.65
CA ASP A 40 12.99 27.84 -4.14
C ASP A 40 12.76 27.64 -2.64
N LEU A 41 12.44 28.72 -1.93
CA LEU A 41 12.06 28.69 -0.52
C LEU A 41 10.54 28.80 -0.39
N VAL A 42 9.91 27.75 0.12
CA VAL A 42 8.45 27.70 0.34
C VAL A 42 8.17 27.58 1.83
N THR A 43 7.18 28.32 2.33
CA THR A 43 6.76 28.23 3.74
C THR A 43 5.42 27.51 3.83
N GLU A 44 5.36 26.43 4.59
CA GLU A 44 4.16 25.60 4.75
C GLU A 44 3.86 25.26 6.21
N MET A 45 2.61 24.93 6.49
CA MET A 45 2.17 24.46 7.81
C MET A 45 2.52 22.97 8.00
N GLU A 46 2.68 22.53 9.26
CA GLU A 46 2.95 21.11 9.59
C GLU A 46 1.97 20.13 8.93
N GLY A 47 0.69 20.51 8.81
CA GLY A 47 -0.35 19.69 8.20
C GLY A 47 -0.24 19.50 6.69
N ASN A 48 0.60 20.27 6.00
CA ASN A 48 0.78 20.23 4.55
C ASN A 48 2.05 19.49 4.11
N ILE A 49 2.81 18.94 5.07
CA ILE A 49 4.13 18.34 4.83
C ILE A 49 4.18 16.93 5.39
N ARG A 50 4.91 16.04 4.70
CA ARG A 50 5.13 14.66 5.13
C ARG A 50 6.60 14.30 5.00
N TYR A 51 7.09 13.42 5.87
CA TYR A 51 8.41 12.80 5.67
C TYR A 51 8.46 12.15 4.29
N LYS A 52 9.57 12.36 3.57
CA LYS A 52 9.81 11.61 2.35
C LYS A 52 10.03 10.14 2.73
N VAL A 53 9.03 9.30 2.51
CA VAL A 53 9.22 7.85 2.53
C VAL A 53 9.94 7.52 1.23
N GLU A 54 11.26 7.32 1.31
CA GLU A 54 12.01 6.83 0.18
C GLU A 54 11.52 5.41 -0.13
N ASN A 55 10.65 5.29 -1.12
CA ASN A 55 10.43 4.05 -1.83
C ASN A 55 11.27 4.12 -3.12
N PRO A 56 12.58 3.85 -3.03
CA PRO A 56 13.42 3.85 -4.22
C PRO A 56 12.86 2.84 -5.22
N SER A 57 12.85 3.22 -6.49
CA SER A 57 12.54 2.28 -7.55
C SER A 57 13.54 1.10 -7.47
N PRO A 58 13.14 -0.13 -7.84
CA PRO A 58 14.08 -1.25 -7.95
C PRO A 58 15.31 -0.90 -8.80
N ILE A 59 15.14 -0.03 -9.81
CA ILE A 59 16.23 0.45 -10.65
C ILE A 59 17.21 1.36 -9.87
N ASP A 60 16.71 2.15 -8.93
CA ASP A 60 17.53 3.07 -8.13
C ASP A 60 18.32 2.30 -7.07
N LEU A 61 17.70 1.29 -6.45
CA LEU A 61 18.37 0.34 -5.55
C LEU A 61 19.51 -0.41 -6.25
N PHE A 62 19.27 -0.86 -7.48
CA PHE A 62 20.28 -1.52 -8.31
C PHE A 62 21.50 -0.61 -8.55
N ARG A 63 21.26 0.66 -8.91
CA ARG A 63 22.32 1.65 -9.13
C ARG A 63 23.10 1.98 -7.86
N GLN A 64 22.44 1.97 -6.71
CA GLN A 64 23.06 2.23 -5.40
C GLN A 64 23.83 1.02 -4.85
N LEU A 65 23.85 -0.12 -5.56
CA LEU A 65 24.42 -1.40 -5.10
C LEU A 65 23.82 -1.87 -3.76
N ASN A 66 22.63 -1.38 -3.43
CA ASN A 66 21.93 -1.73 -2.22
C ASN A 66 21.00 -2.92 -2.51
N TYR A 67 21.58 -4.11 -2.50
CA TYR A 67 20.87 -5.35 -2.76
C TYR A 67 20.37 -5.97 -1.46
N GLU A 68 19.12 -6.44 -1.48
CA GLU A 68 18.61 -7.32 -0.44
C GLU A 68 19.28 -8.70 -0.53
N THR A 69 19.37 -9.39 0.59
CA THR A 69 19.85 -10.77 0.60
C THR A 69 18.84 -11.66 -0.14
N LYS A 70 19.32 -12.75 -0.75
CA LYS A 70 18.45 -13.76 -1.39
C LYS A 70 17.31 -14.20 -0.47
N GLU A 71 17.58 -14.37 0.82
CA GLU A 71 16.61 -14.78 1.83
C GLU A 71 15.51 -13.73 2.04
N GLU A 72 15.88 -12.45 2.19
CA GLU A 72 14.94 -11.34 2.34
C GLU A 72 14.05 -11.18 1.10
N TYR A 73 14.64 -11.29 -0.09
CA TYR A 73 13.90 -11.26 -1.35
C TYR A 73 12.85 -12.38 -1.43
N ILE A 74 13.21 -13.61 -1.01
CA ILE A 74 12.27 -14.73 -0.99
C ILE A 74 11.13 -14.44 -0.01
N VAL A 75 11.45 -14.01 1.22
CA VAL A 75 10.44 -13.70 2.25
C VAL A 75 9.48 -12.61 1.76
N ARG A 76 9.99 -11.48 1.25
CA ARG A 76 9.17 -10.39 0.70
C ARG A 76 8.32 -10.85 -0.48
N THR A 77 8.88 -11.65 -1.38
CA THR A 77 8.12 -12.19 -2.53
C THR A 77 6.99 -13.10 -2.06
N VAL A 78 7.23 -13.97 -1.09
CA VAL A 78 6.20 -14.86 -0.53
C VAL A 78 5.10 -14.05 0.16
N ILE A 79 5.47 -13.06 0.97
CA ILE A 79 4.51 -12.15 1.62
C ILE A 79 3.67 -11.43 0.56
N ASN A 80 4.30 -10.84 -0.45
CA ASN A 80 3.59 -10.17 -1.54
C ASN A 80 2.66 -11.10 -2.33
N LYS A 81 3.00 -12.39 -2.47
CA LYS A 81 2.11 -13.38 -3.11
C LYS A 81 0.96 -13.82 -2.20
N MET A 82 1.18 -13.88 -0.89
CA MET A 82 0.18 -14.27 0.11
C MET A 82 -0.87 -13.18 0.34
N PHE A 83 -0.43 -11.91 0.39
CA PHE A 83 -1.28 -10.75 0.64
C PHE A 83 -1.64 -9.98 -0.63
N GLY A 84 -0.95 -10.24 -1.74
CA GLY A 84 -1.35 -9.77 -3.06
C GLY A 84 -2.75 -10.27 -3.33
N ASN A 85 -3.62 -9.36 -3.74
CA ASN A 85 -5.06 -9.54 -3.91
C ASN A 85 -5.37 -10.44 -5.13
N ASN A 86 -4.74 -11.61 -5.17
CA ASN A 86 -5.11 -12.67 -6.08
C ASN A 86 -6.45 -13.17 -5.56
N ASN A 87 -7.51 -12.81 -6.27
CA ASN A 87 -8.83 -13.40 -6.15
C ASN A 87 -8.80 -14.90 -6.53
N ASP A 88 -7.83 -15.64 -6.02
CA ASP A 88 -7.62 -17.06 -6.23
C ASP A 88 -8.67 -17.78 -5.40
N ILE A 89 -9.85 -17.89 -6.01
CA ILE A 89 -10.98 -18.68 -5.53
C ILE A 89 -10.49 -20.07 -5.10
N ILE A 90 -9.50 -20.64 -5.81
CA ILE A 90 -8.88 -21.93 -5.50
C ILE A 90 -8.17 -21.95 -4.13
N ALA A 91 -7.48 -20.87 -3.75
CA ALA A 91 -6.84 -20.77 -2.45
C ALA A 91 -7.89 -20.69 -1.33
N THR A 92 -8.97 -19.92 -1.53
CA THR A 92 -10.09 -19.85 -0.59
C THR A 92 -10.82 -21.19 -0.48
N LEU A 93 -11.03 -21.89 -1.60
CA LEU A 93 -11.70 -23.19 -1.66
C LEU A 93 -10.99 -24.28 -0.85
N LYS A 94 -9.66 -24.23 -0.78
CA LYS A 94 -8.85 -25.18 0.01
C LYS A 94 -8.74 -24.80 1.49
N SER A 95 -9.14 -23.59 1.86
CA SER A 95 -9.05 -23.10 3.24
C SER A 95 -10.23 -23.51 4.12
N SER A 96 -11.39 -23.85 3.52
CA SER A 96 -12.56 -24.27 4.27
C SER A 96 -12.39 -25.69 4.79
N LYS A 97 -12.84 -25.94 6.03
CA LYS A 97 -12.94 -27.30 6.61
C LYS A 97 -14.17 -28.06 6.05
N THR A 98 -14.36 -28.01 4.74
CA THR A 98 -15.48 -28.66 4.04
C THR A 98 -14.90 -29.73 3.11
N THR A 99 -15.54 -30.90 3.07
CA THR A 99 -15.21 -31.89 2.05
C THR A 99 -15.49 -31.32 0.67
N PHE A 100 -14.57 -31.51 -0.28
CA PHE A 100 -14.78 -31.03 -1.64
C PHE A 100 -15.88 -31.85 -2.34
N LEU A 101 -17.07 -31.27 -2.45
CA LEU A 101 -18.19 -31.85 -3.17
C LEU A 101 -18.52 -31.00 -4.40
N PRO A 102 -18.30 -31.50 -5.64
CA PRO A 102 -18.40 -30.70 -6.87
C PRO A 102 -19.72 -29.94 -7.05
N TYR A 103 -20.83 -30.45 -6.52
CA TYR A 103 -22.13 -29.81 -6.61
C TYR A 103 -22.23 -28.53 -5.76
N GLN A 104 -21.56 -28.47 -4.59
CA GLN A 104 -21.56 -27.30 -3.69
C GLN A 104 -20.85 -26.09 -4.32
N PHE A 105 -19.98 -26.30 -5.30
CA PHE A 105 -19.21 -25.22 -5.95
C PHE A 105 -19.85 -24.68 -7.23
N LYS A 106 -20.87 -25.37 -7.79
CA LYS A 106 -21.62 -24.85 -8.95
C LYS A 106 -22.36 -23.54 -8.61
N PRO A 107 -23.06 -23.42 -7.45
CA PRO A 107 -23.64 -22.16 -6.99
C PRO A 107 -22.59 -21.06 -6.84
N LEU A 108 -21.44 -21.37 -6.23
CA LEU A 108 -20.36 -20.40 -6.01
C LEU A 108 -19.84 -19.83 -7.33
N ASN A 109 -19.55 -20.68 -8.32
CA ASN A 109 -19.10 -20.23 -9.64
C ASN A 109 -20.15 -19.35 -10.33
N LYS A 110 -21.44 -19.69 -10.20
CA LYS A 110 -22.56 -18.90 -10.74
C LYS A 110 -22.69 -17.54 -10.04
N PHE A 111 -22.50 -17.49 -8.72
CA PHE A 111 -22.50 -16.27 -7.94
C PHE A 111 -21.36 -15.33 -8.34
N LEU A 112 -20.14 -15.86 -8.46
CA LEU A 112 -18.94 -15.08 -8.81
C LEU A 112 -19.00 -14.49 -10.22
N LYS A 113 -19.67 -15.17 -11.15
CA LYS A 113 -19.88 -14.71 -12.53
C LYS A 113 -21.13 -13.82 -12.69
N SER A 114 -21.95 -13.66 -11.66
CA SER A 114 -23.17 -12.85 -11.76
C SER A 114 -22.87 -11.37 -11.56
N GLU A 115 -23.42 -10.51 -12.41
CA GLU A 115 -23.22 -9.06 -12.36
C GLU A 115 -23.68 -8.47 -11.03
N ASN A 116 -24.84 -8.92 -10.54
CA ASN A 116 -25.46 -8.39 -9.34
C ASN A 116 -25.10 -9.16 -8.05
N ARG A 117 -24.28 -10.22 -8.13
CA ARG A 117 -23.91 -11.08 -6.99
C ARG A 117 -25.13 -11.49 -6.15
N ARG A 118 -26.17 -12.00 -6.80
CA ARG A 118 -27.40 -12.51 -6.16
C ARG A 118 -27.68 -13.91 -6.67
N LEU A 119 -27.90 -14.84 -5.74
CA LEU A 119 -28.21 -16.23 -6.04
C LEU A 119 -29.19 -16.79 -5.02
N LEU A 120 -30.27 -17.42 -5.49
CA LEU A 120 -31.16 -18.23 -4.66
C LEU A 120 -30.66 -19.68 -4.70
N ILE A 121 -30.45 -20.28 -3.53
CA ILE A 121 -30.13 -21.70 -3.36
C ILE A 121 -31.35 -22.36 -2.74
N ALA A 122 -31.84 -23.42 -3.39
CA ALA A 122 -33.01 -24.18 -2.97
C ALA A 122 -32.71 -25.68 -3.03
N ASP A 123 -31.50 -26.04 -2.58
CA ASP A 123 -31.04 -27.41 -2.48
C ASP A 123 -31.77 -28.12 -1.33
N GLU A 124 -31.87 -29.44 -1.40
CA GLU A 124 -32.46 -30.28 -0.35
C GLU A 124 -31.74 -30.13 1.00
N VAL A 125 -32.42 -30.53 2.07
CA VAL A 125 -31.90 -30.44 3.45
C VAL A 125 -30.62 -31.28 3.58
N GLY A 126 -29.54 -30.67 4.09
CA GLY A 126 -28.28 -31.35 4.35
C GLY A 126 -27.29 -31.40 3.17
N LEU A 127 -27.60 -30.73 2.04
CA LEU A 127 -26.66 -30.61 0.91
C LEU A 127 -25.62 -29.48 1.06
N GLY A 128 -25.86 -28.56 2.00
CA GLY A 128 -24.97 -27.42 2.32
C GLY A 128 -23.69 -27.82 3.03
#